data_AF-A0AAU1C0E4-F1
#
_entry.id   AF-A0AAU1C0E4-F1
#
_cell.length_a   1.000
_cell.length_b   1.000
_cell.length_c   1.000
_cell.angle_alpha   90.00
_cell.angle_beta   90.00
_cell.angle_gamma   90.00
#
_symmetry.space_group_name_H-M   'P 1'
#
loop_
_entity.id
_entity.type
_entity.pdbx_description
1 polymer ?
#
loop_
_entity_poly.entity_id
_entity_poly.type
_entity_poly.pdbx_seq_one_letter_code
_entity_poly.pdbx_strand_id
1 'polypeptide(L)'
;MHKNADVLTGLLRYHATNQRVSGVATQLGVRLSPRGQRGAWRLNGLAYRFVIAHEIAHHVLGHSSDPSSFAPGEHVPVCSENERRERDADLLAFRATRRAGEMQEGGPLMELEAVDSATKGALIAMLGLNLTEQALFVRRGCTHPPAATRAAWLAEGARLALEGIPVEALLPWGLSESTSHWA
;
A
#
# COMPACT_ATOMS: atom_id res chain seq x y z
N MET A 1 -8.02 10.05 -27.32
CA MET A 1 -7.86 8.92 -26.37
C MET A 1 -8.38 9.24 -24.94
N HIS A 2 -9.27 10.24 -24.76
CA HIS A 2 -9.65 10.76 -23.42
C HIS A 2 -10.91 10.14 -22.79
N LYS A 3 -11.75 9.43 -23.55
CA LYS A 3 -13.07 8.93 -23.08
C LYS A 3 -13.00 7.94 -21.91
N ASN A 4 -11.92 7.19 -21.75
CA ASN A 4 -11.82 6.16 -20.70
C ASN A 4 -11.41 6.74 -19.34
N ALA A 5 -10.60 7.80 -19.32
CA ALA A 5 -10.14 8.43 -18.08
C ALA A 5 -11.28 9.20 -17.39
N ASP A 6 -12.12 9.89 -18.18
CA ASP A 6 -13.27 10.64 -17.66
C ASP A 6 -14.32 9.70 -17.05
N VAL A 7 -14.61 8.59 -17.73
CA VAL A 7 -15.54 7.55 -17.21
C VAL A 7 -15.00 6.93 -15.93
N LEU A 8 -13.72 6.56 -15.90
CA LEU A 8 -13.09 6.02 -14.69
C LEU A 8 -13.14 7.04 -13.54
N THR A 9 -12.84 8.30 -13.81
CA THR A 9 -12.91 9.40 -12.83
C THR A 9 -14.33 9.56 -12.30
N GLY A 10 -15.34 9.54 -13.18
CA GLY A 10 -16.75 9.59 -12.80
C GLY A 10 -17.17 8.42 -11.91
N LEU A 11 -16.76 7.21 -12.26
CA LEU A 11 -17.01 5.99 -11.48
C LEU A 11 -16.36 6.06 -10.10
N LEU A 12 -15.09 6.46 -10.01
CA LEU A 12 -14.39 6.62 -8.73
C LEU A 12 -15.03 7.69 -7.83
N ARG A 13 -15.46 8.82 -8.41
CA ARG A 13 -16.19 9.87 -7.67
C ARG A 13 -17.54 9.37 -7.16
N TYR A 14 -18.28 8.64 -8.00
CA TYR A 14 -19.55 8.03 -7.60
C TYR A 14 -19.34 7.04 -6.45
N HIS A 15 -18.31 6.20 -6.52
CA HIS A 15 -17.95 5.26 -5.47
C HIS A 15 -17.68 5.97 -4.14
N ALA A 16 -16.77 6.94 -4.13
CA ALA A 16 -16.40 7.68 -2.92
C ALA A 16 -17.59 8.43 -2.31
N THR A 17 -18.44 9.04 -3.16
CA THR A 17 -19.65 9.74 -2.70
C THR A 17 -20.66 8.77 -2.11
N ASN A 18 -20.91 7.63 -2.76
CA ASN A 18 -21.84 6.64 -2.24
C ASN A 18 -21.33 6.01 -0.93
N GLN A 19 -20.04 5.70 -0.84
CA GLN A 19 -19.43 5.20 0.39
C GLN A 19 -19.58 6.22 1.52
N ARG A 20 -19.43 7.51 1.23
CA ARG A 20 -19.63 8.60 2.20
C ARG A 20 -21.07 8.73 2.69
N VAL A 21 -22.04 8.68 1.78
CA VAL A 21 -23.46 8.89 2.10
C VAL A 21 -24.08 7.66 2.76
N SER A 22 -23.75 6.47 2.25
CA SER A 22 -24.44 5.23 2.60
C SER A 22 -23.63 4.33 3.53
N GLY A 23 -22.33 4.61 3.75
CA GLY A 23 -21.43 3.73 4.50
C GLY A 23 -21.13 2.39 3.80
N VAL A 24 -21.59 2.21 2.56
CA VAL A 24 -21.47 0.96 1.80
C VAL A 24 -20.58 1.17 0.58
N ALA A 25 -19.57 0.31 0.42
CA ALA A 25 -18.74 0.28 -0.78
C ALA A 25 -19.57 -0.17 -1.99
N THR A 26 -19.70 0.69 -3.00
CA THR A 26 -20.36 0.34 -4.27
C THR A 26 -19.40 -0.42 -5.17
N GLN A 27 -19.83 -1.56 -5.70
CA GLN A 27 -19.05 -2.25 -6.72
C GLN A 27 -19.12 -1.47 -8.04
N LEU A 28 -17.96 -1.03 -8.53
CA LEU A 28 -17.86 -0.41 -9.85
C LEU A 28 -17.89 -1.52 -10.90
N GLY A 29 -18.98 -1.57 -11.68
CA GLY A 29 -19.22 -2.58 -12.72
C GLY A 29 -18.32 -2.41 -13.95
N VAL A 30 -17.00 -2.52 -13.79
CA VAL A 30 -16.05 -2.47 -14.91
C VAL A 30 -15.87 -3.87 -15.50
N ARG A 31 -16.28 -4.07 -16.76
CA ARG A 31 -16.01 -5.31 -17.48
C ARG A 31 -14.58 -5.33 -18.00
N LEU A 32 -13.73 -6.14 -17.38
CA LEU A 32 -12.37 -6.42 -17.85
C LEU A 32 -12.38 -7.63 -18.81
N SER A 33 -11.49 -7.61 -19.80
CA SER A 33 -11.21 -8.80 -20.63
C SER A 33 -10.66 -9.95 -19.76
N PRO A 34 -10.69 -11.21 -20.20
CA PRO A 34 -10.16 -12.33 -19.40
C PRO A 34 -8.70 -12.15 -18.97
N ARG A 35 -7.86 -11.55 -19.83
CA ARG A 35 -6.48 -11.18 -19.49
C ARG A 35 -6.44 -10.07 -18.44
N GLY A 36 -7.29 -9.05 -18.59
CA GLY A 36 -7.43 -7.97 -17.61
C GLY A 36 -7.91 -8.44 -16.24
N GLN A 37 -8.85 -9.41 -16.20
CA GLN A 37 -9.31 -10.02 -14.94
C GLN A 37 -8.17 -10.74 -14.22
N ARG A 38 -7.38 -11.57 -14.92
CA ARG A 38 -6.21 -12.22 -14.31
C ARG A 38 -5.23 -11.21 -13.73
N GLY A 39 -4.95 -10.14 -14.48
CA GLY A 39 -4.11 -9.03 -14.00
C GLY A 39 -4.68 -8.36 -12.74
N ALA A 40 -5.98 -8.06 -12.73
CA ALA A 40 -6.65 -7.46 -11.57
C ALA A 40 -6.62 -8.39 -10.34
N TRP A 41 -6.88 -9.70 -10.51
CA TRP A 41 -6.79 -10.68 -9.44
C TRP A 41 -5.38 -10.78 -8.84
N ARG A 42 -4.35 -10.83 -9.70
CA ARG A 42 -2.95 -10.84 -9.25
C ARG A 42 -2.60 -9.59 -8.46
N LEU A 43 -2.92 -8.41 -9.00
CA LEU A 43 -2.65 -7.12 -8.35
C LEU A 43 -3.41 -6.97 -7.03
N ASN A 44 -4.68 -7.40 -6.98
CA ASN A 44 -5.48 -7.38 -5.76
C ASN A 44 -4.89 -8.33 -4.69
N GLY A 45 -4.44 -9.52 -5.09
CA GLY A 45 -3.75 -10.44 -4.19
C GLY A 45 -2.47 -9.85 -3.59
N LEU A 46 -1.69 -9.11 -4.38
CA LEU A 46 -0.49 -8.41 -3.90
C LEU A 46 -0.84 -7.25 -2.96
N ALA A 47 -1.87 -6.46 -3.28
CA ALA A 47 -2.33 -5.38 -2.41
C ALA A 47 -2.83 -5.90 -1.05
N TYR A 48 -3.61 -6.99 -1.06
CA TYR A 48 -4.09 -7.62 0.17
C TYR A 48 -2.95 -8.18 1.02
N ARG A 49 -1.97 -8.85 0.39
CA ARG A 49 -0.76 -9.33 1.07
C ARG A 49 0.02 -8.19 1.71
N PHE A 50 0.16 -7.07 1.01
CA PHE A 50 0.86 -5.91 1.55
C PHE A 50 0.20 -5.42 2.85
N VAL A 51 -1.12 -5.24 2.86
CA VAL A 51 -1.86 -4.80 4.07
C VAL A 51 -1.68 -5.79 5.22
N ILE A 52 -1.88 -7.10 4.98
CA ILE A 52 -1.69 -8.10 6.04
C ILE A 52 -0.25 -8.12 6.53
N ALA A 53 0.72 -8.09 5.61
CA ALA A 53 2.12 -8.14 5.96
C ALA A 53 2.55 -6.90 6.77
N HIS A 54 1.91 -5.74 6.56
CA HIS A 54 2.12 -4.54 7.36
C HIS A 54 1.68 -4.75 8.82
N GLU A 55 0.48 -5.28 9.05
CA GLU A 55 0.02 -5.57 10.42
C GLU A 55 0.89 -6.64 11.11
N ILE A 56 1.30 -7.67 10.36
CA ILE A 56 2.25 -8.68 10.86
C ILE A 56 3.60 -8.04 11.16
N ALA A 57 4.06 -7.11 10.33
CA ALA A 57 5.34 -6.43 10.53
C ALA A 57 5.36 -5.63 11.84
N HIS A 58 4.25 -5.00 12.23
CA HIS A 58 4.16 -4.40 13.57
C HIS A 58 4.40 -5.41 14.68
N HIS A 59 3.81 -6.61 14.59
CA HIS A 59 4.06 -7.69 15.56
C HIS A 59 5.52 -8.17 15.54
N VAL A 60 6.08 -8.43 14.35
CA VAL A 60 7.45 -8.96 14.19
C VAL A 60 8.50 -7.97 14.67
N LEU A 61 8.29 -6.68 14.44
CA LEU A 61 9.20 -5.61 14.83
C LEU A 61 8.99 -5.15 16.29
N GLY A 62 8.02 -5.75 17.00
CA GLY A 62 7.70 -5.38 18.38
C GLY A 62 7.14 -3.96 18.50
N HIS A 63 6.52 -3.43 17.44
CA HIS A 63 5.80 -2.17 17.49
C HIS A 63 4.58 -2.35 18.40
N SER A 64 4.60 -1.72 19.58
CA SER A 64 3.46 -1.73 20.48
C SER A 64 2.26 -1.06 19.83
N SER A 65 1.08 -1.68 19.97
CA SER A 65 -0.18 -1.00 19.66
C SER A 65 -0.35 0.13 20.68
N ASP A 66 -0.17 1.37 20.26
CA ASP A 66 -0.58 2.51 21.09
C ASP A 66 -2.07 2.34 21.45
N PRO A 67 -2.50 2.79 22.65
CA PRO A 67 -3.90 2.70 23.05
C PRO A 67 -4.81 3.28 21.97
N SER A 68 -5.92 2.58 21.71
CA SER A 68 -6.73 2.83 20.53
C SER A 68 -7.30 4.25 20.53
N SER A 69 -7.00 5.02 19.48
CA SER A 69 -7.46 6.40 19.27
C SER A 69 -8.96 6.58 19.02
N PHE A 70 -9.79 5.63 19.46
CA PHE A 70 -11.25 5.70 19.32
C PHE A 70 -11.92 6.53 20.43
N ALA A 71 -11.20 6.95 21.48
CA ALA A 71 -11.76 7.73 22.57
C ALA A 71 -12.04 9.20 22.15
N PRO A 72 -13.25 9.75 22.45
CA PRO A 72 -13.51 11.18 22.30
C PRO A 72 -12.55 12.04 23.12
N GLY A 73 -11.77 12.90 22.46
CA GLY A 73 -10.85 13.85 23.11
C GLY A 73 -9.38 13.42 23.16
N GLU A 74 -9.05 12.25 22.64
CA GLU A 74 -7.68 11.75 22.61
C GLU A 74 -6.89 12.41 21.46
N HIS A 75 -6.07 13.41 21.80
CA HIS A 75 -5.03 13.92 20.91
C HIS A 75 -3.78 13.05 21.08
N VAL A 76 -3.67 12.01 20.26
CA VAL A 76 -2.41 11.26 20.15
C VAL A 76 -1.39 12.18 19.46
N PRO A 77 -0.16 12.35 20.00
CA PRO A 77 0.86 13.18 19.38
C PRO A 77 1.14 12.69 17.96
N VAL A 78 1.03 13.61 17.00
CA VAL A 78 1.44 13.38 15.62
C VAL A 78 2.96 13.47 15.58
N CYS A 79 3.60 12.34 15.25
CA CYS A 79 4.90 12.22 14.62
C CYS A 79 6.17 12.40 15.49
N SER A 80 6.86 11.27 15.69
CA SER A 80 8.21 11.05 15.13
C SER A 80 8.64 9.58 15.27
N GLU A 81 8.34 8.94 16.40
CA GLU A 81 8.52 7.48 16.56
C GLU A 81 7.48 6.69 15.77
N ASN A 82 6.22 7.16 15.73
CA ASN A 82 5.16 6.49 14.96
C ASN A 82 5.48 6.50 13.46
N GLU A 83 6.01 7.57 12.88
CA GLU A 83 6.38 7.57 11.44
C GLU A 83 7.49 6.59 11.10
N ARG A 84 8.49 6.43 11.97
CA ARG A 84 9.59 5.47 11.74
C ARG A 84 9.08 4.03 11.82
N ARG A 85 8.33 3.68 12.87
CA ARG A 85 7.73 2.34 13.04
C ARG A 85 6.85 1.97 11.84
N GLU A 86 6.08 2.91 11.35
CA GLU A 86 5.19 2.74 10.20
C GLU A 86 5.96 2.51 8.91
N ARG A 87 7.07 3.26 8.72
CA ARG A 87 7.98 3.07 7.61
C ARG A 87 8.67 1.70 7.67
N ASP A 88 9.14 1.28 8.85
CA ASP A 88 9.78 -0.02 9.04
C ASP A 88 8.79 -1.17 8.78
N ALA A 89 7.53 -1.00 9.19
CA ALA A 89 6.46 -1.95 8.91
C ALA A 89 6.11 -2.02 7.41
N ASP A 90 5.98 -0.87 6.74
CA ASP A 90 5.80 -0.77 5.29
C ASP A 90 6.91 -1.47 4.51
N LEU A 91 8.15 -1.27 4.96
CA LEU A 91 9.32 -1.87 4.35
C LEU A 91 9.30 -3.39 4.46
N LEU A 92 9.05 -3.92 5.65
CA LEU A 92 8.99 -5.37 5.86
C LEU A 92 7.81 -5.98 5.08
N ALA A 93 6.66 -5.29 5.04
CA ALA A 93 5.51 -5.68 4.26
C ALA A 93 5.79 -5.71 2.75
N PHE A 94 6.51 -4.71 2.25
CA PHE A 94 6.94 -4.65 0.85
C PHE A 94 7.82 -5.85 0.49
N ARG A 95 8.84 -6.13 1.30
CA ARG A 95 9.75 -7.28 1.12
C ARG A 95 9.00 -8.61 1.12
N ALA A 96 8.08 -8.79 2.08
CA ALA A 96 7.25 -9.99 2.16
C ALA A 96 6.34 -10.13 0.92
N THR A 97 5.77 -9.02 0.45
CA THR A 97 4.92 -8.99 -0.75
C THR A 97 5.72 -9.33 -2.01
N ARG A 98 6.93 -8.79 -2.16
CA ARG A 98 7.87 -9.15 -3.24
C ARG A 98 8.18 -10.63 -3.21
N ARG A 99 8.58 -11.16 -2.04
CA ARG A 99 8.92 -12.57 -1.86
C ARG A 99 7.75 -13.49 -2.17
N ALA A 100 6.55 -13.14 -1.74
CA ALA A 100 5.34 -13.87 -2.07
C ALA A 100 4.99 -13.82 -3.57
N GLY A 101 5.34 -12.72 -4.24
CA GLY A 101 5.23 -12.57 -5.69
C GLY A 101 6.22 -13.45 -6.46
N GLU A 102 7.48 -13.54 -6.00
CA GLU A 102 8.51 -14.43 -6.56
C GLU A 102 8.13 -15.91 -6.47
N MET A 103 7.39 -16.30 -5.42
CA MET A 103 6.93 -17.67 -5.20
C MET A 103 5.65 -18.03 -6.01
N GLN A 104 4.98 -17.06 -6.64
CA GLN A 104 3.77 -17.30 -7.42
C GLN A 104 4.05 -17.33 -8.94
N GLU A 105 3.54 -18.40 -9.57
CA GLU A 105 3.52 -18.70 -11.01
C GLU A 105 4.89 -18.97 -11.68
N GLY A 106 5.19 -20.26 -11.92
CA GLY A 106 5.99 -20.71 -13.07
C GLY A 106 7.51 -20.68 -12.95
N GLY A 107 8.07 -20.17 -11.85
CA GLY A 107 9.51 -20.07 -11.62
C GLY A 107 9.88 -18.73 -10.99
N PRO A 108 11.16 -18.50 -10.63
CA PRO A 108 11.58 -17.21 -10.12
C PRO A 108 11.31 -16.12 -11.16
N LEU A 109 10.44 -15.16 -10.82
CA LEU A 109 10.34 -13.91 -11.59
C LEU A 109 11.70 -13.24 -11.63
N MET A 110 12.02 -12.56 -12.74
CA MET A 110 13.18 -11.67 -12.75
C MET A 110 13.00 -10.61 -11.65
N GLU A 111 14.08 -10.26 -10.95
CA GLU A 111 14.04 -9.36 -9.78
C GLU A 111 13.26 -8.07 -10.06
N LEU A 112 13.45 -7.49 -11.25
CA LEU A 112 12.77 -6.27 -11.67
C LEU A 112 11.23 -6.43 -11.76
N GLU A 113 10.75 -7.59 -12.25
CA GLU A 113 9.31 -7.86 -12.38
C GLU A 113 8.65 -8.11 -11.01
N ALA A 114 9.38 -8.71 -10.08
CA ALA A 114 8.93 -8.90 -8.71
C ALA A 114 8.80 -7.56 -7.98
N VAL A 115 9.79 -6.68 -8.12
CA VAL A 115 9.78 -5.31 -7.56
C VAL A 115 8.64 -4.47 -8.16
N ASP A 116 8.47 -4.48 -9.48
CA ASP A 116 7.37 -3.76 -10.15
C ASP A 116 5.99 -4.27 -9.69
N SER A 117 5.82 -5.59 -9.59
CA SER A 117 4.57 -6.19 -9.13
C SER A 117 4.26 -5.82 -7.67
N ALA A 118 5.24 -5.93 -6.78
CA ALA A 118 5.09 -5.58 -5.37
C ALA A 118 4.77 -4.10 -5.19
N THR A 119 5.44 -3.23 -5.95
CA THR A 119 5.17 -1.78 -5.98
C THR A 119 3.74 -1.50 -6.39
N LYS A 120 3.26 -2.10 -7.48
CA LYS A 120 1.86 -1.93 -7.92
C LYS A 120 0.87 -2.39 -6.86
N GLY A 121 1.14 -3.53 -6.20
CA GLY A 121 0.32 -4.02 -5.08
C GLY A 121 0.27 -3.03 -3.91
N ALA A 122 1.43 -2.58 -3.43
CA ALA A 122 1.53 -1.63 -2.32
C ALA A 122 0.86 -0.29 -2.64
N LEU A 123 1.03 0.24 -3.85
CA LEU A 123 0.38 1.48 -4.28
C LEU A 123 -1.14 1.32 -4.40
N ILE A 124 -1.64 0.19 -4.90
CA ILE A 124 -3.09 -0.09 -4.93
C ILE A 124 -3.66 -0.14 -3.52
N ALA A 125 -2.97 -0.78 -2.57
CA ALA A 125 -3.36 -0.79 -1.17
C ALA A 125 -3.43 0.62 -0.59
N MET A 126 -2.38 1.42 -0.78
CA MET A 126 -2.34 2.81 -0.30
C MET A 126 -3.41 3.70 -0.94
N LEU A 127 -3.69 3.53 -2.24
CA LEU A 127 -4.77 4.25 -2.91
C LEU A 127 -6.14 3.87 -2.33
N GLY A 128 -6.37 2.57 -2.06
CA GLY A 128 -7.59 2.09 -1.42
C GLY A 128 -7.78 2.66 -0.01
N LEU A 129 -6.71 2.67 0.79
CA LEU A 129 -6.70 3.29 2.12
C LEU A 129 -6.96 4.79 2.04
N ASN A 130 -6.24 5.52 1.18
CA ASN A 130 -6.43 6.96 1.00
C ASN A 130 -7.86 7.30 0.55
N LEU A 131 -8.45 6.52 -0.37
CA LEU A 131 -9.85 6.72 -0.76
C LEU A 131 -10.80 6.53 0.43
N THR A 132 -10.54 5.53 1.27
CA THR A 132 -11.35 5.25 2.48
C THR A 132 -11.18 6.35 3.54
N GLU A 133 -9.96 6.83 3.77
CA GLU A 133 -9.62 7.96 4.65
C GLU A 133 -10.32 9.27 4.23
N GLN A 134 -10.62 9.43 2.94
CA GLN A 134 -11.29 10.60 2.37
C GLN A 134 -12.82 10.41 2.25
N ALA A 135 -13.30 9.16 2.22
CA ALA A 135 -14.70 8.83 2.04
C ALA A 135 -15.47 8.81 3.36
N LEU A 136 -14.87 8.38 4.46
CA LEU A 136 -15.56 8.25 5.74
C LEU A 136 -15.54 9.56 6.55
N PHE A 137 -16.71 9.99 7.05
CA PHE A 137 -16.83 10.98 8.14
C PHE A 137 -16.40 10.41 9.51
N VAL A 138 -15.99 9.14 9.54
CA VAL A 138 -15.56 8.44 10.76
C VAL A 138 -14.17 8.94 11.14
N ARG A 139 -13.98 9.19 12.44
CA ARG A 139 -12.69 9.58 13.03
C ARG A 139 -11.58 8.70 12.46
N ARG A 140 -10.54 9.34 11.93
CA ARG A 140 -9.31 8.65 11.56
C ARG A 140 -8.79 7.96 12.82
N GLY A 141 -8.53 6.66 12.74
CA GLY A 141 -7.59 6.08 13.68
C GLY A 141 -6.27 6.82 13.46
N CYS A 142 -5.83 7.60 14.44
CA CYS A 142 -4.58 8.37 14.36
C CYS A 142 -3.34 7.46 14.56
N THR A 143 -3.49 6.15 14.35
CA THR A 143 -2.46 5.15 14.62
C THR A 143 -1.40 5.10 13.52
N HIS A 144 -1.73 5.55 12.30
CA HIS A 144 -0.80 5.57 11.16
C HIS A 144 -0.73 6.96 10.48
N PRO A 145 0.41 7.34 9.89
CA PRO A 145 0.51 8.47 8.97
C PRO A 145 -0.47 8.34 7.80
N PRO A 146 -0.91 9.45 7.19
CA PRO A 146 -1.83 9.40 6.05
C PRO A 146 -1.33 8.50 4.92
N ALA A 147 -2.22 7.70 4.33
CA ALA A 147 -1.87 6.79 3.25
C ALA A 147 -1.21 7.51 2.05
N ALA A 148 -1.56 8.78 1.78
CA ALA A 148 -0.90 9.58 0.76
C ALA A 148 0.60 9.82 1.05
N THR A 149 0.97 10.04 2.31
CA THR A 149 2.36 10.22 2.73
C THR A 149 3.14 8.90 2.56
N ARG A 150 2.54 7.78 2.99
CA ARG A 150 3.13 6.44 2.87
C ARG A 150 3.28 6.02 1.40
N ALA A 151 2.30 6.34 0.55
CA ALA A 151 2.38 6.11 -0.89
C ALA A 151 3.54 6.85 -1.56
N ALA A 152 3.83 8.09 -1.14
CA ALA A 152 4.95 8.85 -1.68
C ALA A 152 6.31 8.20 -1.38
N TRP A 153 6.49 7.63 -0.19
CA TRP A 153 7.71 6.89 0.18
C TRP A 153 7.88 5.62 -0.68
N LEU A 154 6.80 4.88 -0.89
CA LEU A 154 6.80 3.68 -1.73
C LEU A 154 7.11 4.01 -3.20
N ALA A 155 6.49 5.04 -3.74
CA ALA A 155 6.70 5.48 -5.13
C ALA A 155 8.14 5.94 -5.37
N GLU A 156 8.73 6.68 -4.43
CA GLU A 156 10.08 7.19 -4.58
C GLU A 156 11.14 6.07 -4.57
N GLY A 157 11.06 5.10 -3.65
CA GLY A 157 12.00 3.98 -3.69
C GLY A 157 11.79 3.05 -4.89
N ALA A 158 10.56 2.94 -5.41
CA ALA A 158 10.32 2.19 -6.65
C ALA A 158 10.94 2.87 -7.88
N ARG A 159 10.84 4.21 -7.97
CA ARG A 159 11.46 5.01 -9.03
C ARG A 159 12.97 4.78 -9.06
N LEU A 160 13.62 4.94 -7.91
CA LEU A 160 15.06 4.75 -7.77
C LEU A 160 15.49 3.29 -8.06
N ALA A 161 14.65 2.30 -7.74
CA ALA A 161 14.96 0.89 -8.02
C ALA A 161 15.00 0.61 -9.52
N LEU A 162 14.10 1.25 -10.27
CA LEU A 162 14.05 1.17 -11.73
C LEU A 162 15.20 1.92 -12.42
N GLU A 163 15.77 2.93 -11.77
CA GLU A 163 16.93 3.70 -12.28
C GLU A 163 18.27 2.98 -12.09
N GLY A 164 18.27 1.75 -11.54
CA GLY A 164 19.49 0.98 -11.34
C GLY A 164 20.40 1.58 -10.26
N ILE A 165 19.83 2.35 -9.34
CA ILE A 165 20.50 2.86 -8.15
C ILE A 165 19.99 2.07 -6.92
N PRO A 166 20.28 0.76 -6.83
CA PRO A 166 19.62 -0.12 -5.87
C PRO A 166 19.84 0.35 -4.44
N VAL A 167 21.03 0.80 -4.06
CA VAL A 167 21.30 1.25 -2.69
C VAL A 167 20.50 2.52 -2.34
N GLU A 168 20.37 3.47 -3.25
CA GLU A 168 19.60 4.69 -2.99
C GLU A 168 18.09 4.45 -3.09
N ALA A 169 17.65 3.50 -3.92
CA ALA A 169 16.27 3.06 -3.99
C ALA A 169 15.73 2.45 -2.71
N LEU A 170 16.65 1.84 -2.00
CA LEU A 170 16.45 1.18 -0.75
C LEU A 170 16.43 2.19 0.42
N LEU A 171 17.04 3.38 0.28
CA LEU A 171 17.10 4.40 1.35
C LEU A 171 15.73 5.01 1.74
N PRO A 172 14.85 5.43 0.82
CA PRO A 172 13.48 5.82 1.15
C PRO A 172 12.68 4.68 1.81
N TRP A 173 13.09 3.46 1.52
CA TRP A 173 12.54 2.24 2.07
C TRP A 173 13.25 1.80 3.36
N GLY A 174 14.25 2.52 3.89
CA GLY A 174 14.94 2.15 5.14
C GLY A 174 15.93 0.97 5.02
N LEU A 175 16.30 0.59 3.80
CA LEU A 175 17.27 -0.44 3.47
C LEU A 175 18.65 0.18 3.17
N SER A 176 19.67 -0.29 3.87
CA SER A 176 21.10 -0.08 3.58
C SER A 176 21.75 -1.35 3.03
N GLU A 177 22.95 -1.25 2.44
CA GLU A 177 23.78 -2.41 2.07
C GLU A 177 23.92 -3.44 3.21
N SER A 178 24.01 -2.98 4.47
CA SER A 178 24.13 -3.86 5.64
C SER A 178 22.83 -4.62 5.99
N THR A 179 21.67 -4.18 5.52
CA THR A 179 20.36 -4.82 5.78
C THR A 179 19.82 -5.62 4.61
N SER A 180 20.44 -5.52 3.42
CA SER A 180 20.14 -6.35 2.25
C SER A 180 20.67 -7.79 2.34
N HIS A 181 21.58 -8.08 3.28
CA HIS A 181 22.20 -9.41 3.44
C HIS A 181 21.39 -10.39 4.31
N TRP A 182 20.24 -9.99 4.85
CA TRP A 182 19.31 -10.87 5.56
C TRP A 182 18.14 -11.35 4.69
N ALA A 183 18.37 -11.47 3.37
CA ALA A 183 17.41 -12.00 2.39
C ALA A 183 17.63 -13.50 2.12
#